data_AF-A0A3D5DHD8-F1
#
_entry.id   AF-A0A3D5DHD8-F1
#
_cell.length_a   1.000
_cell.length_b   1.000
_cell.length_c   1.000
_cell.angle_alpha   90.00
_cell.angle_beta   90.00
_cell.angle_gamma   90.00
#
_symmetry.space_group_name_H-M   'P 1'
#
loop_
_entity.id
_entity.type
_entity.pdbx_description
1 polymer ?
#
loop_
_entity_poly.entity_id
_entity_poly.type
_entity_poly.pdbx_seq_one_letter_code
_entity_poly.pdbx_strand_id
1 'polypeptide(L)'
;MTKNARKDDDVKFLTIPHSRLSPEALEGLVEAFVLREGTEYGQRPYTLGQKVRHVVSQLERGEAVIVCEPRTNSVDIVLHREISLKRD
;
A
#
# COMPACT_ATOMS: atom_id res chain seq x y z
N MET A 1 26.00 -32.11 13.40
CA MET A 1 25.02 -32.04 12.28
C MET A 1 23.69 -31.71 12.91
N THR A 2 23.26 -30.45 12.95
CA THR A 2 22.25 -29.92 12.01
C THR A 2 22.46 -28.42 11.79
N LYS A 3 22.94 -28.07 10.59
CA LYS A 3 22.79 -26.73 10.04
C LYS A 3 21.40 -26.67 9.39
N ASN A 4 20.45 -25.96 9.98
CA ASN A 4 19.32 -25.43 9.22
C ASN A 4 18.99 -24.03 9.76
N ALA A 5 19.86 -23.09 9.42
CA ALA A 5 19.47 -21.70 9.33
C ALA A 5 18.26 -21.62 8.39
N ARG A 6 17.08 -21.24 8.90
CA ARG A 6 15.98 -20.77 8.05
C ARG A 6 16.38 -19.38 7.56
N LYS A 7 17.24 -19.37 6.55
CA LYS A 7 17.53 -18.19 5.75
C LYS A 7 16.50 -18.21 4.61
N ASP A 8 15.89 -17.07 4.34
CA ASP A 8 15.11 -16.81 3.12
C ASP A 8 13.63 -17.24 3.11
N ASP A 9 12.78 -16.48 3.80
CA ASP A 9 11.55 -16.02 3.15
C ASP A 9 11.83 -14.57 2.72
N ASP A 10 12.61 -14.38 1.66
CA ASP A 10 12.65 -13.10 0.94
C ASP A 10 11.25 -12.88 0.38
N VAL A 11 10.39 -12.23 1.17
CA VAL A 11 9.06 -11.84 0.71
C VAL A 11 9.27 -10.77 -0.34
N LYS A 12 9.35 -11.23 -1.59
CA LYS A 12 9.50 -10.37 -2.74
C LYS A 12 8.16 -9.73 -3.07
N PHE A 13 7.91 -8.58 -2.45
CA PHE A 13 6.78 -7.74 -2.83
C PHE A 13 6.98 -7.20 -4.24
N LEU A 14 5.94 -7.29 -5.04
CA LEU A 14 5.90 -6.76 -6.40
C LEU A 14 5.16 -5.42 -6.37
N THR A 15 5.82 -4.35 -6.80
CA THR A 15 5.14 -3.07 -7.01
C THR A 15 4.28 -3.15 -8.27
N ILE A 16 3.00 -2.83 -8.13
CA ILE A 16 2.04 -2.82 -9.24
C ILE A 16 1.64 -1.37 -9.54
N PRO A 17 1.67 -0.93 -10.81
CA PRO A 17 1.12 0.37 -11.17
C PRO A 17 -0.40 0.39 -10.95
N HIS A 18 -0.92 1.45 -10.34
CA HIS A 18 -2.36 1.60 -10.05
C HIS A 18 -3.22 1.44 -11.32
N SER A 19 -2.73 1.84 -12.49
CA SER A 19 -3.42 1.70 -13.77
C SER A 19 -3.60 0.26 -14.26
N ARG A 20 -2.97 -0.74 -13.63
CA ARG A 20 -3.20 -2.17 -13.91
C ARG A 20 -4.38 -2.77 -13.15
N LEU A 21 -4.89 -2.07 -12.14
CA LEU A 21 -6.09 -2.50 -11.42
C LEU A 21 -7.34 -1.97 -12.14
N SER A 22 -8.40 -2.76 -12.11
CA SER A 22 -9.73 -2.27 -12.47
C SER A 22 -10.12 -1.11 -11.55
N PRO A 23 -10.94 -0.13 -12.00
CA PRO A 23 -11.38 0.98 -11.17
C PRO A 23 -11.98 0.54 -9.83
N GLU A 24 -12.82 -0.49 -9.85
CA GLU A 24 -13.45 -1.06 -8.64
C GLU A 24 -12.43 -1.66 -7.67
N ALA A 25 -11.40 -2.35 -8.18
CA ALA A 25 -10.35 -2.95 -7.37
C ALA A 25 -9.44 -1.89 -6.75
N LEU A 26 -9.10 -0.85 -7.51
CA LEU A 26 -8.34 0.29 -7.02
C LEU A 26 -9.12 1.04 -5.95
N GLU A 27 -10.41 1.32 -6.18
CA GLU A 27 -11.27 2.02 -5.24
C GLU A 27 -11.42 1.24 -3.93
N GLY A 28 -11.73 -0.06 -3.98
CA GLY A 28 -11.84 -0.88 -2.78
C GLY A 28 -10.54 -1.01 -1.99
N LEU A 29 -9.40 -1.10 -2.69
CA LEU A 29 -8.08 -1.14 -2.05
C LEU A 29 -7.75 0.18 -1.35
N VAL A 30 -8.02 1.31 -2.01
CA VAL A 30 -7.80 2.64 -1.46
C VAL A 30 -8.74 2.91 -0.29
N GLU A 31 -10.00 2.48 -0.37
CA GLU A 31 -10.96 2.61 0.71
C GLU A 31 -10.53 1.83 1.94
N ALA A 32 -10.13 0.56 1.76
CA ALA A 32 -9.59 -0.28 2.83
C ALA A 32 -8.34 0.34 3.48
N PHE A 33 -7.44 0.92 2.67
CA PHE A 33 -6.27 1.64 3.16
C PHE A 33 -6.66 2.87 3.99
N VAL A 34 -7.58 3.71 3.50
CA VAL A 34 -8.08 4.90 4.21
C VAL A 34 -8.72 4.54 5.55
N LEU A 35 -9.50 3.45 5.58
CA LEU A 35 -10.16 2.95 6.79
C LEU A 35 -9.16 2.42 7.82
N ARG A 36 -8.07 1.77 7.38
CA ARG A 36 -7.04 1.19 8.26
C ARG A 36 -6.08 2.24 8.81
N GLU A 37 -5.52 3.08 7.94
CA GLU A 37 -4.53 4.08 8.32
C GLU A 37 -5.15 5.22 9.13
N GLY A 38 -6.48 5.35 9.10
CA GLY A 38 -7.17 6.45 9.74
C GLY A 38 -6.60 7.78 9.24
N THR A 39 -6.50 7.96 7.91
CA THR A 39 -5.89 9.15 7.31
C THR A 39 -6.74 10.39 7.64
N GLU A 40 -6.57 10.91 8.85
CA GLU A 40 -7.09 12.16 9.36
C GLU A 40 -6.16 13.26 8.87
N TYR A 41 -6.20 13.54 7.57
CA TYR A 41 -5.58 14.73 7.03
C TYR A 41 -6.38 15.96 7.48
N GLY A 42 -6.14 16.40 8.73
CA GLY A 42 -6.63 17.66 9.31
C GLY A 42 -8.05 17.62 9.87
N GLN A 43 -8.33 18.53 10.80
CA GLN A 43 -9.59 18.76 11.53
C GLN A 43 -10.84 19.04 10.65
N ARG A 44 -10.77 18.86 9.33
CA ARG A 44 -11.89 19.02 8.41
C ARG A 44 -12.51 17.66 8.09
N PRO A 45 -13.85 17.54 8.09
CA PRO A 45 -14.51 16.30 7.73
C PRO A 45 -14.42 16.08 6.21
N TYR A 46 -13.30 15.54 5.75
CA TYR A 46 -13.23 15.02 4.39
C TYR A 46 -14.13 13.79 4.28
N THR A 47 -14.96 13.75 3.25
CA THR A 47 -15.76 12.56 2.96
C THR A 47 -14.84 11.41 2.56
N LEU A 48 -15.33 10.17 2.69
CA LEU A 48 -14.57 8.98 2.28
C LEU A 48 -14.10 9.11 0.82
N GLY A 49 -14.96 9.55 -0.10
CA GLY A 49 -14.59 9.79 -1.49
C GLY A 49 -13.51 10.86 -1.70
N GLN A 50 -13.44 11.90 -0.84
CA GLN A 50 -12.34 12.87 -0.90
C GLN A 50 -11.01 12.25 -0.44
N LYS A 51 -11.04 11.42 0.61
CA LYS A 51 -9.87 10.68 1.09
C LYS A 51 -9.38 9.68 0.04
N VAL A 52 -10.29 8.97 -0.63
CA VAL A 52 -9.97 8.07 -1.74
C VAL A 52 -9.24 8.81 -2.86
N ARG A 53 -9.80 9.93 -3.35
CA ARG A 53 -9.15 10.75 -4.39
C ARG A 53 -7.76 11.22 -3.97
N HIS A 54 -7.58 11.58 -2.70
CA HIS A 54 -6.29 12.04 -2.19
C HIS A 54 -5.23 10.92 -2.25
N VAL A 55 -5.57 9.70 -1.84
CA VAL A 55 -4.67 8.54 -1.93
C VAL A 55 -4.37 8.17 -3.38
N VAL A 56 -5.36 8.23 -4.28
CA VAL A 56 -5.12 8.03 -5.72
C VAL A 56 -4.11 9.03 -6.25
N SER A 57 -4.23 10.31 -5.89
CA SER A 57 -3.23 11.31 -6.30
C SER A 57 -1.84 11.06 -5.71
N GLN A 58 -1.72 10.47 -4.52
CA GLN A 58 -0.42 10.02 -3.98
C GLN A 58 0.16 8.86 -4.79
N LEU A 59 -0.67 7.93 -5.26
CA LEU A 59 -0.25 6.84 -6.15
C LEU A 59 0.22 7.37 -7.50
N GLU A 60 -0.44 8.40 -8.05
CA GLU A 60 -0.04 9.06 -9.30
C GLU A 60 1.29 9.80 -9.15
N ARG A 61 1.53 10.43 -8.00
CA ARG A 61 2.77 11.17 -7.68
C ARG A 61 3.92 10.26 -7.25
N GLY A 62 3.67 8.96 -7.03
CA GLY A 62 4.66 8.01 -6.53
C GLY A 62 4.98 8.13 -5.03
N GLU A 63 4.17 8.88 -4.27
CA GLU A 63 4.28 9.01 -2.81
C GLU A 63 3.68 7.79 -2.09
N ALA A 64 2.81 7.06 -2.76
CA ALA A 64 2.29 5.76 -2.35
C ALA A 64 2.53 4.75 -3.47
N VAL A 65 2.67 3.48 -3.13
CA VAL A 65 2.80 2.39 -4.10
C VAL A 65 1.92 1.22 -3.71
N ILE A 66 1.38 0.53 -4.71
CA ILE A 66 0.64 -0.72 -4.52
C ILE A 66 1.65 -1.85 -4.50
N VAL A 67 1.62 -2.66 -3.45
CA VAL A 67 2.47 -3.84 -3.29
C VAL A 67 1.62 -5.09 -3.31
N CYS A 68 2.08 -6.10 -4.03
CA CYS A 68 1.46 -7.42 -4.07
C CYS A 68 2.42 -8.47 -3.55
N GLU A 69 1.95 -9.32 -2.65
CA GLU A 69 2.65 -10.50 -2.20
C GLU A 69 2.14 -11.72 -2.99
N PRO A 70 2.89 -12.23 -3.97
CA PRO A 70 2.42 -13.29 -4.85
C PRO A 70 2.18 -14.64 -4.13
N ARG A 71 2.75 -14.83 -2.94
CA ARG A 71 2.62 -16.07 -2.17
C ARG A 71 1.28 -16.17 -1.45
N THR A 72 0.81 -15.06 -0.90
CA THR A 72 -0.46 -14.95 -0.19
C THR A 72 -1.56 -14.37 -1.09
N ASN A 73 -1.20 -13.91 -2.28
CA ASN A 73 -2.04 -13.15 -3.21
C ASN A 73 -2.68 -11.93 -2.53
N SER A 74 -1.99 -11.36 -1.54
CA SER A 74 -2.42 -10.16 -0.83
C SER A 74 -1.91 -8.91 -1.53
N VAL A 75 -2.75 -7.87 -1.55
CA VAL A 75 -2.45 -6.58 -2.17
C VAL A 75 -2.66 -5.51 -1.12
N ASP A 76 -1.71 -4.57 -1.05
CA ASP A 76 -1.72 -3.49 -0.07
C ASP A 76 -1.19 -2.18 -0.66
N ILE A 77 -1.38 -1.07 0.05
CA ILE A 77 -0.86 0.24 -0.31
C ILE A 77 0.12 0.66 0.78
N VAL A 78 1.32 1.06 0.39
CA VAL A 78 2.35 1.55 1.32
C VAL A 78 2.81 2.94 0.92
N LEU A 79 3.01 3.80 1.91
CA LEU A 79 3.54 5.14 1.69
C LEU A 79 5.06 5.10 1.58
N HIS A 80 5.63 5.87 0.66
CA HIS A 80 7.07 5.95 0.45
C HIS A 80 7.83 6.46 1.69
N ARG A 81 7.17 7.30 2.50
CA ARG A 81 7.72 7.80 3.77
C ARG A 81 8.02 6.67 4.77
N GLU A 82 7.23 5.61 4.76
CA GLU A 82 7.40 4.47 5.69
C GLU A 82 8.49 3.51 5.23
N ILE A 83 8.72 3.42 3.92
CA ILE A 83 9.82 2.64 3.33
C ILE A 83 11.17 3.26 3.70
N SER A 84 11.24 4.59 3.83
CA SER A 84 12.49 5.30 4.13
C SER A 84 12.91 5.22 5.60
N LEU A 85 11.98 5.02 6.54
CA LEU A 85 12.26 4.98 7.99
C LEU A 85 12.82 3.64 8.50
N LYS A 86 12.80 2.58 7.69
CA LYS A 86 13.33 1.24 8.06
C LYS A 86 14.75 1.00 7.55
N ARG A 87 15.44 2.03 7.07
CA ARG A 87 16.74 1.92 6.39
C ARG A 87 17.94 2.48 7.16
N ASP A 88 17.73 2.94 8.39
CA ASP A 88 18.78 3.38 9.33
C ASP A 88 18.95 2.41 10.50
#